data_AF-A0A6N7HD68-F1
#
_entry.id   AF-A0A6N7HD68-F1
#
_cell.length_a   1.000
_cell.length_b   1.000
_cell.length_c   1.000
_cell.angle_alpha   90.00
_cell.angle_beta   90.00
_cell.angle_gamma   90.00
#
_symmetry.space_group_name_H-M   'P 1'
#
loop_
_entity.id
_entity.type
_entity.pdbx_description
1 polymer ?
#
loop_
_entity_poly.entity_id
_entity_poly.type
_entity_poly.pdbx_seq_one_letter_code
_entity_poly.pdbx_strand_id
1 'polypeptide(L)' 'MNSTEYETTTERPDRPRVWLVGATPGPMDQPTVRDTRMRTWQPGDDGRYHSADGWHHATWTELNSRFDLVEVA' A
#
# COMPACT_ATOMS: atom_id res chain seq x y z
N MET A 1 15.36 7.76 -38.84
CA MET A 1 14.03 7.79 -38.19
C MET A 1 14.16 6.92 -36.95
N ASN A 2 14.17 7.51 -35.75
CA ASN A 2 14.35 6.77 -34.50
C ASN A 2 13.19 7.06 -33.55
N SER A 3 12.33 6.05 -33.42
CA SER A 3 11.21 5.83 -32.50
C SER A 3 11.19 4.30 -32.28
N THR A 4 10.69 3.68 -31.22
CA THR A 4 10.01 4.10 -29.96
C THR A 4 10.06 2.86 -29.01
N GLU A 5 9.88 2.90 -27.68
CA GLU A 5 9.45 3.96 -26.76
C GLU A 5 10.49 4.21 -25.62
N TYR A 6 10.09 4.92 -24.56
CA TYR A 6 10.85 5.08 -23.31
C TYR A 6 10.53 3.90 -22.37
N GLU A 7 11.44 2.92 -22.25
CA GLU A 7 11.36 1.92 -21.17
C GLU A 7 11.60 2.62 -19.83
N THR A 8 10.53 3.18 -19.27
CA THR A 8 10.50 3.64 -17.89
C THR A 8 10.38 2.38 -17.04
N THR A 9 11.50 1.69 -16.88
CA THR A 9 11.67 0.67 -15.84
C THR A 9 11.55 1.40 -14.52
N THR A 10 10.31 1.51 -14.04
CA THR A 10 10.01 1.95 -12.68
C THR A 10 10.57 0.88 -11.76
N GLU A 11 11.87 1.01 -11.43
CA GLU A 11 12.52 0.22 -10.41
C GLU A 11 11.68 0.37 -9.14
N ARG A 12 10.90 -0.68 -8.85
CA ARG A 12 10.16 -0.76 -7.60
C ARG A 12 11.20 -0.62 -6.50
N PRO A 13 11.01 0.29 -5.52
CA PRO A 13 11.94 0.37 -4.43
C PRO A 13 11.93 -0.99 -3.72
N ASP A 14 13.05 -1.71 -3.78
CA ASP A 14 13.29 -3.00 -3.09
C ASP A 14 13.37 -2.83 -1.56
N ARG A 15 12.73 -1.78 -1.03
CA ARG A 15 12.78 -1.33 0.35
C ARG A 15 11.38 -0.97 0.81
N PRO A 16 10.89 -1.56 1.91
CA PRO A 16 9.57 -1.26 2.44
C PRO A 16 9.46 0.22 2.81
N ARG A 17 8.46 0.90 2.23
CA ARG A 17 8.10 2.27 2.62
C ARG A 17 7.36 2.23 3.96
N VAL A 18 7.63 3.22 4.83
CA VAL A 18 6.94 3.40 6.11
C VAL A 18 6.06 4.64 6.02
N TRP A 19 4.80 4.48 6.37
CA TRP A 19 3.78 5.53 6.36
C TRP A 19 3.40 5.87 7.80
N LEU A 20 3.71 7.11 8.20
CA LEU A 20 3.31 7.66 9.48
C LEU A 20 1.84 8.11 9.44
N VAL A 21 1.18 7.98 10.59
CA VAL A 21 -0.22 8.41 10.79
C VAL A 21 -0.48 9.80 10.19
N GLY A 22 -1.40 9.86 9.23
CA GLY A 22 -1.81 11.09 8.53
C GLY A 22 -1.16 11.33 7.16
N ALA A 23 -0.20 10.52 6.72
CA ALA A 23 0.34 10.58 5.36
C ALA A 23 -0.56 9.82 4.36
N THR A 24 -0.94 10.43 3.24
CA THR A 24 -1.83 9.80 2.25
C THR A 24 -1.05 9.42 0.98
N PRO A 25 -0.88 8.13 0.66
CA PRO A 25 -0.42 7.67 -0.65
C PRO A 25 -1.40 8.07 -1.75
N GLY A 26 -0.91 8.19 -2.98
CA GLY A 26 -1.78 8.30 -4.15
C GLY A 26 -2.56 7.00 -4.39
N PRO A 27 -3.77 7.04 -4.98
CA PRO A 27 -4.60 5.85 -5.18
C PRO A 27 -4.01 4.79 -6.14
N MET A 28 -2.94 5.09 -6.86
CA MET A 28 -2.15 4.12 -7.65
C MET A 28 -1.11 3.37 -6.81
N ASP A 29 -0.65 3.94 -5.69
CA ASP A 29 0.23 3.30 -4.71
C ASP A 29 -0.64 2.73 -3.57
N GLN A 30 -1.38 1.67 -3.87
CA GLN A 30 -2.04 0.84 -2.85
C GLN A 30 -1.23 -0.44 -2.61
N PRO A 31 -0.12 -0.40 -1.85
CA PRO A 31 0.66 -1.59 -1.54
C PRO A 31 -0.01 -2.43 -0.45
N THR A 32 0.34 -3.71 -0.37
CA THR A 32 0.10 -4.49 0.86
C THR A 32 0.84 -3.82 2.03
N VAL A 33 0.17 -3.66 3.18
CA VAL A 33 0.76 -3.03 4.38
C VAL A 33 0.57 -3.90 5.62
N ARG A 34 1.45 -3.72 6.61
CA ARG A 34 1.34 -4.33 7.93
C ARG A 34 1.26 -3.24 9.00
N ASP A 35 0.33 -3.41 9.93
CA ASP A 35 0.11 -2.47 11.03
C ASP A 35 0.99 -2.77 12.27
N THR A 36 0.94 -1.86 13.25
CA THR A 36 1.64 -1.99 14.54
C THR A 36 1.16 -3.16 15.41
N ARG A 37 0.05 -3.83 15.04
CA ARG A 37 -0.45 -5.06 15.66
C ARG A 37 -0.03 -6.31 14.89
N MET A 38 0.92 -6.18 13.95
CA MET A 38 1.44 -7.24 13.09
C MET A 38 0.40 -7.87 12.14
N ARG A 39 -0.76 -7.21 11.93
CA ARG A 39 -1.76 -7.67 10.97
C ARG A 39 -1.42 -7.13 9.58
N THR A 40 -1.39 -8.04 8.60
CA THR A 40 -1.21 -7.71 7.19
C THR A 40 -2.55 -7.39 6.54
N TRP A 41 -2.55 -6.36 5.70
CA TRP A 41 -3.67 -5.77 5.00
C TRP A 41 -3.38 -5.72 3.50
N GLN A 42 -4.22 -6.34 2.69
CA GLN A 42 -4.13 -6.36 1.23
C GLN A 42 -5.16 -5.40 0.62
N PRO A 43 -4.81 -4.64 -0.42
CA PRO A 43 -5.76 -3.82 -1.16
C PRO A 43 -6.77 -4.71 -1.90
N GLY A 44 -8.04 -4.33 -1.89
CA GLY A 44 -9.10 -4.94 -2.69
C GLY A 44 -9.62 -4.00 -3.76
N ASP A 45 -10.19 -4.58 -4.82
CA ASP A 45 -10.81 -3.84 -5.93
C ASP A 45 -12.03 -2.98 -5.51
N ASP A 46 -12.54 -3.18 -4.28
CA ASP A 46 -13.59 -2.37 -3.66
C ASP A 46 -13.07 -1.05 -3.04
N GLY A 47 -11.77 -0.77 -3.15
CA GLY A 47 -11.12 0.39 -2.53
C GLY A 47 -10.97 0.28 -1.02
N ARG A 48 -11.10 -0.93 -0.47
CA ARG A 48 -10.85 -1.24 0.95
C ARG A 48 -9.65 -2.16 1.08
N TYR A 49 -9.06 -2.15 2.25
CA TYR A 49 -8.05 -3.10 2.67
C TYR A 49 -8.70 -4.25 3.44
N HIS A 50 -8.30 -5.47 3.10
CA HIS A 50 -8.75 -6.72 3.70
C HIS A 50 -7.62 -7.30 4.55
N SER A 51 -7.92 -7.73 5.77
CA SER A 51 -6.94 -8.45 6.59
C SER A 51 -6.61 -9.83 5.99
N ALA A 52 -5.40 -10.34 6.23
CA ALA A 52 -5.00 -11.67 5.75
C ALA A 52 -5.89 -12.83 6.28
N ASP A 53 -6.56 -12.61 7.42
CA ASP A 53 -7.57 -13.52 7.98
C ASP A 53 -8.97 -13.37 7.34
N GLY A 54 -9.21 -12.30 6.57
CA GLY A 54 -10.46 -12.03 5.85
C GLY A 54 -11.63 -11.48 6.68
N TRP A 55 -11.47 -11.28 7.99
CA TRP A 55 -12.57 -10.82 8.87
C TRP A 55 -12.65 -9.31 9.02
N HIS A 56 -11.58 -8.58 8.69
CA HIS A 56 -11.50 -7.14 8.92
C HIS A 56 -11.33 -6.38 7.61
N HIS A 57 -12.13 -5.32 7.46
CA HIS A 57 -12.16 -4.47 6.28
C HIS A 57 -12.04 -3.01 6.70
N ALA A 58 -11.05 -2.29 6.19
CA ALA A 58 -10.80 -0.89 6.54
C ALA A 58 -10.46 -0.07 5.29
N THR A 59 -10.84 1.20 5.26
CA THR A 59 -10.30 2.12 4.25
C THR A 59 -8.85 2.50 4.57
N TRP A 60 -8.07 2.97 3.60
CA TRP A 60 -6.72 3.50 3.87
C TRP A 60 -6.72 4.54 5.00
N THR A 61 -7.67 5.48 4.94
CA THR A 61 -7.83 6.54 5.94
C THR A 61 -8.07 5.99 7.35
N GLU A 62 -8.82 4.90 7.49
CA GLU A 62 -9.03 4.26 8.78
C GLU A 62 -7.80 3.52 9.31
N LEU A 63 -7.03 2.86 8.43
CA LEU A 63 -5.77 2.22 8.82
C LEU A 63 -4.75 3.26 9.26
N ASN A 64 -4.51 4.25 8.41
CA ASN A 64 -3.56 5.34 8.61
C ASN A 64 -3.96 6.31 9.74
N SER A 65 -5.23 6.33 10.16
CA SER A 65 -5.65 7.08 11.34
C SER A 65 -5.44 6.31 12.66
N ARG A 66 -5.25 4.99 12.60
CA ARG A 66 -5.24 4.10 13.79
C ARG A 66 -3.89 3.43 14.04
N PHE A 67 -3.05 3.31 13.01
CA PHE A 67 -1.79 2.59 13.05
C PHE A 67 -0.74 3.28 12.18
N ASP A 68 0.53 3.19 12.58
CA ASP A 68 1.64 3.33 11.63
C ASP A 68 1.68 2.09 10.73
N LEU A 69 1.90 2.30 9.44
CA LEU A 69 1.80 1.27 8.40
C LEU A 69 3.16 1.07 7.74
N VAL A 70 3.57 -0.19 7.59
CA VAL A 70 4.79 -0.58 6.88
C VAL A 70 4.40 -1.38 5.64
N GLU A 71 4.83 -0.93 4.48
CA GLU A 71 4.70 -1.67 3.21
C GLU A 71 5.39 -3.03 3.31
N VAL A 72 4.76 -4.07 2.77
CA VAL A 72 5.26 -5.44 2.73
C VAL A 72 5.15 -5.98 1.31
N ALA A 73 6.28 -6.48 0.79
CA ALA A 73 6.42 -7.07 -0.54
C ALA A 73 5.99 -8.55 -0.56
#